data_AF-A0A0S7YD37-F1
#
_entry.id   AF-A0A0S7YD37-F1
#
_cell.length_a   1.000
_cell.length_b   1.000
_cell.length_c   1.000
_cell.angle_alpha   90.00
_cell.angle_beta   90.00
_cell.angle_gamma   90.00
#
_symmetry.space_group_name_H-M   'P 1'
#
loop_
_entity.id
_entity.type
_entity.pdbx_description
1 polymer ?
#
loop_
_entity_poly.entity_id
_entity_poly.type
_entity_poly.pdbx_seq_one_letter_code
_entity_poly.pdbx_strand_id
1 'polypeptide(L)'
;MAVEESPPELLADVMANGINLSGGGSLLRGLDTLVEKETKIPTRIIEDPMTAVVRGAGQVLENLDELEEVLVETEELEPPK
;
A
#
# COMPACT_ATOMS: atom_id res chain seq x y z
N MET A 1 13.01 -5.20 1.92
CA MET A 1 12.72 -4.80 3.30
C MET A 1 11.59 -5.69 3.78
N ALA A 2 11.89 -6.67 4.61
CA ALA A 2 10.88 -7.56 5.16
C ALA A 2 10.27 -6.95 6.43
N VAL A 3 9.03 -7.30 6.75
CA VAL A 3 8.37 -6.87 8.00
C VAL A 3 9.20 -7.29 9.24
N GLU A 4 9.92 -8.41 9.15
CA GLU A 4 10.81 -8.93 10.19
C GLU A 4 12.03 -8.04 10.50
N GLU A 5 12.43 -7.17 9.57
CA GLU A 5 13.57 -6.26 9.72
C GLU A 5 13.14 -4.88 10.25
N SER A 6 11.84 -4.65 10.42
CA SER A 6 11.31 -3.37 10.88
C SER A 6 11.52 -3.18 12.38
N PRO A 7 11.76 -1.95 12.86
CA PRO A 7 11.78 -1.63 14.28
C PRO A 7 10.56 -2.19 15.03
N PRO A 8 10.70 -2.63 16.30
CA PRO A 8 9.61 -3.22 17.07
C PRO A 8 8.36 -2.34 17.14
N GLU A 9 8.54 -1.02 17.20
CA GLU A 9 7.46 -0.04 17.26
C GLU A 9 6.59 -0.09 15.99
N LEU A 10 7.23 -0.18 14.82
CA LEU A 10 6.54 -0.27 13.53
C LEU A 10 5.90 -1.64 13.31
N LEU A 11 6.52 -2.70 13.83
CA LEU A 11 5.93 -4.04 13.78
C LEU A 11 4.63 -4.11 14.57
N ALA A 12 4.59 -3.50 15.76
CA ALA A 12 3.39 -3.44 16.58
C ALA A 12 2.25 -2.70 15.87
N ASP A 13 2.57 -1.59 15.19
CA ASP A 13 1.59 -0.84 14.40
C ASP A 13 1.04 -1.65 13.22
N VAL A 14 1.89 -2.40 12.51
CA VAL A 14 1.45 -3.28 11.42
C VAL A 14 0.57 -4.41 11.96
N MET A 15 0.92 -5.00 13.10
CA MET A 15 0.09 -6.04 13.74
C MET A 15 -1.28 -5.50 14.19
N ALA A 16 -1.34 -4.24 14.64
CA ALA A 16 -2.59 -3.61 15.06
C ALA A 16 -3.48 -3.19 13.87
N ASN A 17 -2.89 -2.60 12.83
CA ASN A 17 -3.63 -2.06 11.68
C ASN A 17 -3.93 -3.11 10.60
N GLY A 18 -3.14 -4.18 10.54
CA GLY A 18 -3.27 -5.27 9.58
C GLY A 18 -2.78 -4.93 8.18
N ILE A 19 -3.05 -5.83 7.23
CA ILE A 19 -2.71 -5.69 5.80
C ILE A 19 -3.98 -5.40 5.00
N ASN A 20 -3.93 -4.35 4.20
CA ASN A 20 -4.98 -3.98 3.25
C ASN A 20 -4.54 -4.36 1.83
N LEU A 21 -5.26 -5.29 1.19
CA LEU A 21 -5.00 -5.67 -0.20
C LEU A 21 -5.77 -4.77 -1.16
N SER A 22 -5.06 -4.25 -2.17
CA SER A 22 -5.61 -3.41 -3.24
C SER A 22 -5.15 -3.90 -4.62
N GLY A 23 -5.67 -3.29 -5.69
CA GLY A 23 -5.41 -3.66 -7.07
C GLY A 23 -6.13 -4.93 -7.53
N GLY A 24 -6.02 -5.27 -8.82
CA GLY A 24 -6.70 -6.44 -9.37
C GLY A 24 -6.21 -7.79 -8.84
N GLY A 25 -4.94 -7.87 -8.43
CA GLY A 25 -4.37 -9.08 -7.81
C GLY A 25 -5.05 -9.44 -6.49
N SER A 26 -5.54 -8.45 -5.74
CA SER A 26 -6.26 -8.68 -4.47
C SER A 26 -7.53 -9.53 -4.64
N LEU A 27 -8.12 -9.55 -5.83
CA LEU A 27 -9.36 -10.29 -6.13
C LEU A 27 -9.11 -11.76 -6.49
N LEU A 28 -7.85 -12.20 -6.51
CA LEU A 28 -7.53 -13.62 -6.63
C LEU A 28 -8.11 -14.38 -5.43
N ARG A 29 -8.88 -15.43 -5.73
CA ARG A 29 -9.58 -16.21 -4.72
C ARG A 29 -8.62 -16.75 -3.66
N GLY A 30 -8.82 -16.31 -2.41
CA GLY A 30 -8.07 -16.78 -1.25
C GLY A 30 -6.68 -16.16 -1.09
N LEU A 31 -6.34 -15.11 -1.84
CA LEU A 31 -5.08 -14.41 -1.67
C LEU A 31 -4.99 -13.75 -0.28
N ASP A 32 -6.06 -13.11 0.18
CA ASP A 32 -6.21 -12.57 1.53
C ASP A 32 -5.94 -13.63 2.60
N THR A 33 -6.56 -14.79 2.46
CA THR A 33 -6.43 -15.93 3.37
C THR A 33 -5.01 -16.48 3.37
N LEU A 34 -4.38 -16.58 2.19
CA LEU A 34 -2.99 -17.05 2.07
C LEU A 34 -2.03 -16.07 2.75
N VAL A 35 -2.15 -14.78 2.47
CA VAL A 35 -1.30 -13.74 3.05
C VAL A 35 -1.44 -13.72 4.57
N GLU A 36 -2.66 -13.78 5.10
CA GLU A 36 -2.90 -13.86 6.55
C GLU A 36 -2.30 -15.12 7.16
N LYS A 37 -2.43 -16.27 6.49
CA LYS A 37 -1.89 -17.53 6.98
C LYS A 37 -0.37 -17.50 7.08
N GLU A 38 0.32 -16.97 6.07
CA GLU A 38 1.79 -16.94 6.02
C GLU A 38 2.37 -15.86 6.94
N THR A 39 1.72 -14.69 7.00
CA THR A 39 2.23 -13.54 7.79
C THR A 39 1.76 -13.53 9.24
N LYS A 40 0.67 -14.24 9.56
CA LYS A 40 -0.07 -14.16 10.84
C LYS A 40 -0.63 -12.77 11.15
N ILE A 41 -0.69 -11.88 10.16
CA ILE A 41 -1.22 -10.53 10.30
C ILE A 41 -2.62 -10.49 9.68
N PRO A 42 -3.64 -9.94 10.38
CA PRO A 42 -4.99 -9.81 9.85
C PRO A 42 -4.98 -9.15 8.47
N THR A 43 -5.54 -9.80 7.46
CA THR A 43 -5.51 -9.32 6.08
C THR A 43 -6.92 -9.17 5.52
N ARG A 44 -7.19 -8.05 4.85
CA ARG A 44 -8.49 -7.78 4.24
C ARG A 44 -8.36 -7.14 2.87
N ILE A 45 -9.31 -7.42 2.00
CA ILE A 45 -9.47 -6.70 0.73
C ILE A 45 -10.24 -5.41 1.02
N ILE A 46 -9.72 -4.27 0.55
CA ILE A 46 -10.37 -2.97 0.76
C ILE A 46 -11.55 -2.77 -0.20
N GLU A 47 -12.37 -1.75 0.08
CA GLU A 47 -13.44 -1.32 -0.81
C GLU A 47 -12.89 -0.75 -2.12
N ASP A 48 -13.49 -1.16 -3.25
CA ASP A 48 -13.09 -0.82 -4.61
C ASP A 48 -11.56 -0.93 -4.84
N PRO A 49 -10.96 -2.12 -4.67
CA PRO A 49 -9.51 -2.28 -4.70
C PRO A 49 -8.93 -1.95 -6.09
N MET A 50 -9.75 -2.09 -7.15
CA MET A 50 -9.36 -1.79 -8.53
C MET A 50 -9.04 -0.32 -8.77
N THR A 51 -9.71 0.60 -8.08
CA THR A 51 -9.59 2.05 -8.30
C THR A 51 -8.86 2.76 -7.15
N ALA A 52 -8.43 2.03 -6.12
CA ALA A 52 -7.77 2.59 -4.94
C ALA A 52 -6.60 3.53 -5.28
N VAL A 53 -5.73 3.13 -6.23
CA VAL A 53 -4.57 3.93 -6.63
C VAL A 53 -4.97 5.26 -7.27
N VAL A 54 -5.87 5.23 -8.27
CA VAL A 54 -6.30 6.45 -8.96
C VAL A 54 -7.13 7.36 -8.06
N ARG A 55 -7.90 6.81 -7.12
CA ARG A 55 -8.61 7.59 -6.11
C ARG A 55 -7.65 8.26 -5.15
N GLY A 56 -6.62 7.56 -4.68
CA GLY A 56 -5.56 8.15 -3.86
C GLY A 56 -4.83 9.27 -4.58
N ALA A 57 -4.49 9.08 -5.86
CA ALA A 57 -3.91 10.16 -6.68
C ALA A 57 -4.86 11.36 -6.82
N GLY A 58 -6.17 11.12 -7.00
CA GLY A 58 -7.18 12.18 -7.00
C GLY A 58 -7.23 12.95 -5.67
N GLN A 59 -7.16 12.26 -4.54
CA GLN A 59 -7.12 12.90 -3.21
C GLN A 59 -5.88 13.77 -3.03
N VAL A 60 -4.71 13.34 -3.54
CA VAL A 60 -3.50 14.18 -3.53
C VAL A 60 -3.69 15.43 -4.39
N LEU A 61 -4.28 15.30 -5.58
CA LEU A 61 -4.57 16.44 -6.46
C LEU A 61 -5.54 17.45 -5.84
N GLU A 62 -6.47 16.98 -5.00
CA GLU A 62 -7.41 17.85 -4.28
C GLU A 62 -6.75 18.59 -3.10
N ASN A 63 -5.63 18.08 -2.57
CA ASN A 63 -4.97 18.58 -1.36
C ASN A 63 -3.45 18.81 -1.60
N LEU A 64 -3.10 19.38 -2.76
CA LEU A 64 -1.69 19.53 -3.18
C LEU A 64 -0.84 20.29 -2.18
N ASP A 65 -1.36 21.36 -1.58
CA ASP A 65 -0.61 22.17 -0.62
C ASP A 65 -0.31 21.39 0.68
N GLU A 66 -1.21 20.50 1.11
CA GLU A 66 -1.04 19.71 2.33
C GLU A 66 -0.17 18.46 2.12
N LEU A 67 -0.12 17.95 0.89
CA LEU A 67 0.55 16.70 0.52
C LEU A 67 1.76 16.92 -0.39
N GLU A 68 2.28 18.14 -0.46
CA GLU A 68 3.43 18.52 -1.29
C GLU A 68 4.64 17.60 -1.04
N GLU A 69 4.92 17.26 0.23
CA GLU A 69 6.05 16.40 0.62
C GLU A 69 5.98 14.96 0.06
N VAL A 70 4.80 14.51 -0.38
CA VAL A 70 4.60 13.18 -0.96
C VAL A 70 4.91 13.16 -2.46
N LEU A 71 4.99 14.32 -3.11
CA LEU A 71 5.29 14.44 -4.53
C LEU A 71 6.79 14.28 -4.79
N VAL A 72 7.11 13.60 -5.90
CA VAL A 72 8.50 13.50 -6.37
C VAL A 72 8.84 14.68 -7.28
N GLU A 73 10.03 15.24 -7.12
CA GLU A 73 10.58 16.18 -8.08
C GLU A 73 10.86 15.46 -9.41
N THR A 74 10.74 16.19 -10.51
CA THR A 74 10.98 15.62 -11.84
C THR A 74 12.48 15.59 -12.10
N GLU A 75 13.20 14.61 -11.57
CA GLU A 75 14.54 14.28 -12.08
C GLU A 75 14.37 13.58 -13.45
N GLU A 76 15.08 14.09 -14.45
CA GLU A 76 15.00 13.65 -15.85
C GLU A 76 15.14 12.13 -15.96
N LEU A 77 14.03 11.46 -16.30
CA LEU A 77 14.03 10.06 -16.69
C LEU A 77 14.84 9.92 -17.98
N GLU A 78 16.15 9.68 -17.89
CA GLU A 78 16.91 9.22 -19.05
C GLU A 78 16.28 7.88 -19.51
N PRO A 79 15.88 7.74 -20.78
CA PRO A 79 15.32 6.50 -21.26
C PRO A 79 16.35 5.36 -21.12
N PRO A 80 15.90 4.13 -20.79
CA PRO A 80 16.81 2.99 -20.70
C PRO A 80 17.49 2.77 -22.05
N LYS A 81 18.83 2.72 -22.05
CA LYS A 81 19.66 2.41 -23.23
C LYS A 81 19.44 0.99 -23.73
#